data_AF-A5E201-F1
#
_entry.id   AF-A5E201-F1
#
_cell.length_a   1.000
_cell.length_b   1.000
_cell.length_c   1.000
_cell.angle_alpha   90.00
_cell.angle_beta   90.00
_cell.angle_gamma   90.00
#
_symmetry.space_group_name_H-M   'P 1'
#
loop_
_entity.id
_entity.type
_entity.pdbx_description
1 polymer ?
#
loop_
_entity_poly.entity_id
_entity_poly.type
_entity_poly.pdbx_seq_one_letter_code
_entity_poly.pdbx_strand_id
1 'polypeptide(L)'
;MMYSYNLLLRGTKLAKNFIFTTTTLRYTHNTPKQQTFTAYYPKKIHPPQLQPDALPKSNTSNQDSKRLEPTNDLFPEENYIQPTPGPDDRIIIAMSSGVDSSLCAALYASKYKNVHGIYMANWRQSSQCTERDWRDVQTVCKQLDISCERINLELEYWQNVFQPMIDGYAKGLTPNPDVGCNRYVKFGRLCEIMEERYGNEKGKWWLVTGHYARVMKKIVKEPSLAHENVDTSIVKQTPTPTNDTDFKANEEYHLLRGLSTRKDQSYYLSTISPLILPHLLLPLGHQLKSQTRQLAQNYKLHTSQKPDLQGLCFVEPSNHSNFRDFLAEYIEPNPGNIVTTDGKVWGKHKGLWHATIGQKSSVLMPQGDPQYKGVWFVAEKNVAKNEIVIVRGHDNPLLFSQVVTLDTCEWVYEWEKVQQLKEESAVSFQFSSLSKAILVKRITVLGNKQFGKQLKIELIEPVRAVAPGQQGVLYRGNQVLGSGMIVKTERSNNENNKEDCVNSESKTE
;
A
#
# COMPACT_ATOMS: atom_id res chain seq x y z
N MET A 1 25.99 -10.60 24.41
CA MET A 1 26.31 -9.36 25.15
C MET A 1 25.01 -8.65 25.48
N MET A 2 24.63 -8.66 26.76
CA MET A 2 23.52 -7.88 27.30
C MET A 2 23.93 -6.40 27.37
N TYR A 3 23.07 -5.49 26.91
CA TYR A 3 23.13 -4.10 27.35
C TYR A 3 21.73 -3.62 27.72
N SER A 4 21.57 -3.36 29.01
CA SER A 4 20.45 -2.69 29.65
C SER A 4 20.54 -1.19 29.39
N TYR A 5 19.43 -0.54 29.07
CA TYR A 5 19.32 0.92 29.09
C TYR A 5 18.33 1.33 30.18
N ASN A 6 18.86 1.95 31.23
CA ASN A 6 18.13 2.81 32.16
C ASN A 6 18.48 4.25 31.80
N LEU A 7 17.50 5.13 31.55
CA LEU A 7 17.65 6.54 31.88
C LEU A 7 16.30 7.28 32.02
N LEU A 8 16.05 7.68 33.27
CA LEU A 8 15.45 8.93 33.78
C LEU A 8 14.27 9.60 33.05
N LEU A 9 13.11 9.49 33.70
CA LEU A 9 12.01 10.46 33.63
C LEU A 9 12.33 11.67 34.52
N ARG A 10 12.41 12.87 33.92
CA ARG A 10 12.23 14.15 34.61
C ARG A 10 10.81 14.63 34.33
N GLY A 11 10.03 14.77 35.39
CA GLY A 11 8.62 15.13 35.30
C GLY A 11 8.35 16.63 35.19
N THR A 12 7.15 16.94 34.72
CA THR A 12 6.38 18.10 35.17
C THR A 12 4.89 17.77 35.19
N LYS A 13 4.32 18.02 36.38
CA LYS A 13 2.93 18.06 36.84
C LYS A 13 1.84 18.31 35.77
N LEU A 14 0.81 17.45 35.78
CA LEU A 14 -0.60 17.85 35.73
C LEU A 14 -1.42 16.84 36.54
N ALA A 15 -2.46 17.35 37.20
CA ALA A 15 -2.95 16.90 38.49
C ALA A 15 -4.12 15.90 38.44
N LYS A 16 -4.10 15.00 39.44
CA LYS A 16 -5.20 14.63 40.36
C LYS A 16 -6.62 14.38 39.80
N ASN A 17 -7.04 13.12 39.83
CA ASN A 17 -8.11 12.59 40.71
C ASN A 17 -8.64 11.25 40.17
N PHE A 18 -8.20 10.13 40.75
CA PHE A 18 -8.98 8.89 40.73
C PHE A 18 -8.81 8.20 42.08
N ILE A 19 -9.88 8.21 42.88
CA ILE A 19 -10.02 7.47 44.13
C ILE A 19 -10.32 6.02 43.73
N PHE A 20 -9.44 5.08 44.07
CA PHE A 20 -9.74 3.65 43.98
C PHE A 20 -10.46 3.22 45.26
N THR A 21 -11.76 2.94 45.17
CA THR A 21 -12.48 2.13 46.16
C THR A 21 -12.30 0.66 45.81
N THR A 22 -11.58 -0.06 46.66
CA THR A 22 -11.44 -1.52 46.64
C THR A 22 -12.69 -2.16 47.25
N THR A 23 -13.54 -2.76 46.41
CA THR A 23 -14.61 -3.65 46.88
C THR A 23 -14.22 -5.10 46.57
N THR A 24 -13.88 -5.84 47.63
CA THR A 24 -13.61 -7.27 47.61
C THR A 24 -14.91 -8.04 47.41
N LEU A 25 -15.09 -8.71 46.27
CA LEU A 25 -16.19 -9.66 46.06
C LEU A 25 -15.71 -11.09 46.27
N ARG A 26 -16.30 -11.74 47.28
CA ARG A 26 -16.10 -13.16 47.62
C ARG A 26 -16.72 -14.04 46.53
N TYR A 27 -15.93 -14.98 46.00
CA TYR A 27 -16.41 -16.07 45.17
C TYR A 27 -17.04 -17.16 46.06
N THR A 28 -18.30 -17.49 45.82
CA THR A 28 -18.94 -18.73 46.31
C THR A 28 -19.12 -19.69 45.15
N HIS A 29 -18.54 -20.88 45.27
CA HIS A 29 -18.75 -22.01 44.37
C HIS A 29 -20.22 -22.44 44.34
N ASN A 30 -20.80 -22.53 43.15
CA ASN A 30 -21.97 -23.37 42.91
C ASN A 30 -21.91 -23.95 41.49
N THR A 31 -21.79 -25.26 41.41
CA THR A 31 -21.81 -26.07 40.20
C THR A 31 -23.27 -26.35 39.78
N PRO A 32 -23.66 -26.17 38.51
CA PRO A 32 -24.86 -26.80 37.99
C PRO A 32 -24.53 -27.83 36.88
N LYS A 33 -25.03 -29.04 37.17
CA LYS A 33 -25.38 -30.21 36.35
C LYS A 33 -25.22 -30.12 34.82
N GLN A 34 -24.53 -31.13 34.28
CA GLN A 34 -24.54 -31.54 32.88
C GLN A 34 -25.96 -31.72 32.34
N GLN A 35 -26.29 -31.01 31.26
CA GLN A 35 -27.35 -31.38 30.33
C GLN A 35 -26.71 -31.74 28.99
N THR A 36 -26.85 -33.00 28.62
CA THR A 36 -26.49 -33.54 27.30
C THR A 36 -27.51 -33.06 26.27
N PHE A 37 -27.07 -32.26 25.29
CA PHE A 37 -27.85 -31.96 24.09
C PHE A 37 -27.30 -32.77 22.91
N THR A 38 -28.15 -33.64 22.36
CA THR A 38 -27.93 -34.37 21.12
C THR A 38 -28.00 -33.39 19.94
N ALA A 39 -26.88 -33.19 19.25
CA ALA A 39 -26.81 -32.28 18.11
C ALA A 39 -27.49 -32.89 16.87
N TYR A 40 -28.52 -32.20 16.36
CA TYR A 40 -29.13 -32.47 15.06
C TYR A 40 -28.24 -31.84 13.97
N TYR A 41 -27.67 -32.65 13.09
CA TYR A 41 -26.87 -32.19 11.93
C TYR A 41 -27.78 -31.83 10.75
N PRO A 42 -27.79 -30.59 10.23
CA PRO A 42 -28.35 -30.33 8.92
C PRO A 42 -27.37 -30.77 7.80
N LYS A 43 -27.95 -31.26 6.71
CA LYS A 43 -27.29 -31.85 5.53
C LYS A 43 -26.14 -30.99 4.98
N LYS A 44 -25.03 -31.67 4.63
CA LYS A 44 -23.90 -31.13 3.85
C LYS A 44 -24.40 -30.40 2.60
N ILE A 45 -24.07 -29.13 2.45
CA ILE A 45 -24.18 -28.40 1.18
C ILE A 45 -22.86 -28.62 0.45
N HIS A 46 -22.91 -29.39 -0.65
CA HIS A 46 -21.75 -29.51 -1.54
C HIS A 46 -21.57 -28.20 -2.33
N PRO A 47 -20.36 -27.63 -2.38
CA PRO A 47 -20.07 -26.54 -3.32
C PRO A 47 -20.19 -27.06 -4.76
N PRO A 48 -20.67 -26.23 -5.71
CA PRO A 48 -20.72 -26.64 -7.11
C PRO A 48 -19.31 -26.94 -7.62
N GLN A 49 -19.14 -28.08 -8.30
CA GLN A 49 -17.90 -28.43 -8.99
C GLN A 49 -17.65 -27.40 -10.09
N LEU A 50 -16.60 -26.60 -9.95
CA LEU A 50 -16.08 -25.76 -11.02
C LEU A 50 -15.32 -26.66 -12.01
N GLN A 51 -15.85 -26.80 -13.23
CA GLN A 51 -15.10 -27.37 -14.34
C GLN A 51 -13.99 -26.39 -14.78
N PRO A 52 -12.84 -26.90 -15.27
CA PRO A 52 -11.73 -26.06 -15.71
C PRO A 52 -11.99 -25.54 -17.11
N ASP A 53 -12.77 -24.47 -17.26
CA ASP A 53 -12.97 -23.84 -18.56
C ASP A 53 -11.91 -22.76 -18.83
N ALA A 54 -11.35 -22.88 -20.04
CA ALA A 54 -10.26 -22.11 -20.59
C ALA A 54 -10.47 -20.59 -20.52
N LEU A 55 -9.36 -19.87 -20.34
CA LEU A 55 -9.24 -18.41 -20.46
C LEU A 55 -10.01 -17.91 -21.71
N PRO A 56 -10.99 -16.99 -21.57
CA PRO A 56 -11.69 -16.46 -22.73
C PRO A 56 -10.77 -15.52 -23.52
N LYS A 57 -10.62 -15.81 -24.81
CA LYS A 57 -9.97 -14.94 -25.80
C LYS A 57 -10.73 -13.60 -25.87
N SER A 58 -9.97 -12.51 -25.83
CA SER A 58 -10.46 -11.14 -25.91
C SER A 58 -11.10 -10.85 -27.27
N ASN A 59 -12.41 -10.57 -27.30
CA ASN A 59 -13.04 -9.86 -28.42
C ASN A 59 -13.30 -8.41 -27.98
N THR A 60 -12.59 -7.49 -28.65
CA THR A 60 -12.70 -6.05 -28.48
C THR A 60 -13.74 -5.47 -29.43
N SER A 61 -14.79 -4.86 -28.88
CA SER A 61 -15.41 -3.68 -29.48
C SER A 61 -16.28 -2.95 -28.45
N ASN A 62 -15.75 -1.85 -27.90
CA ASN A 62 -16.53 -0.64 -27.72
C ASN A 62 -15.61 0.55 -27.44
N GLN A 63 -15.86 1.61 -28.21
CA GLN A 63 -15.16 2.88 -28.19
C GLN A 63 -15.56 3.66 -26.93
N ASP A 64 -14.68 3.67 -25.94
CA ASP A 64 -14.62 4.74 -24.93
C ASP A 64 -13.21 5.33 -24.99
N SER A 65 -13.15 6.66 -25.00
CA SER A 65 -11.97 7.52 -25.20
C SER A 65 -10.65 6.91 -24.69
N LYS A 66 -9.72 6.68 -25.63
CA LYS A 66 -8.37 6.15 -25.39
C LYS A 66 -7.58 7.05 -24.44
N ARG A 67 -7.66 6.76 -23.14
CA ARG A 67 -6.62 7.07 -22.18
C ARG A 67 -5.46 6.14 -22.53
N LEU A 68 -4.38 6.70 -23.10
CA LEU A 68 -3.12 5.97 -23.30
C LEU A 68 -2.55 5.65 -21.91
N GLU A 69 -3.05 4.57 -21.32
CA GLU A 69 -2.51 3.90 -20.13
C GLU A 69 -1.29 3.09 -20.60
N PRO A 70 -0.22 2.98 -19.78
CA PRO A 70 0.93 2.13 -20.13
C PRO A 70 0.42 0.73 -20.44
N THR A 71 0.54 0.32 -21.70
CA THR A 71 0.03 -0.96 -22.17
C THR A 71 0.82 -2.10 -21.52
N ASN A 72 0.17 -3.26 -21.38
CA ASN A 72 0.76 -4.52 -20.91
C ASN A 72 2.00 -4.96 -21.72
N ASP A 73 2.30 -4.30 -22.85
CA ASP A 73 3.15 -4.80 -23.93
C ASP A 73 4.63 -4.89 -23.57
N LEU A 74 5.07 -4.29 -22.46
CA LEU A 74 6.49 -4.24 -22.08
C LEU A 74 6.92 -5.36 -21.11
N PHE A 75 5.99 -6.14 -20.55
CA PHE A 75 6.33 -7.21 -19.60
C PHE A 75 5.92 -8.58 -20.15
N PRO A 76 6.87 -9.49 -20.44
CA PRO A 76 6.56 -10.79 -21.04
C PRO A 76 5.95 -11.72 -19.99
N GLU A 77 4.65 -11.58 -19.74
CA GLU A 77 3.91 -12.40 -18.77
C GLU A 77 3.99 -13.90 -19.12
N GLU A 78 4.29 -14.30 -20.37
CA GLU A 78 4.50 -15.70 -20.74
C GLU A 78 5.65 -16.39 -19.99
N ASN A 79 6.58 -15.62 -19.41
CA ASN A 79 7.68 -16.15 -18.61
C ASN A 79 7.38 -16.15 -17.10
N TYR A 80 6.11 -16.04 -16.71
CA TYR A 80 5.71 -15.98 -15.31
C TYR A 80 4.57 -16.95 -14.99
N ILE A 81 4.60 -17.49 -13.78
CA ILE A 81 3.53 -18.33 -13.22
C ILE A 81 3.03 -17.76 -11.90
N GLN A 82 1.76 -18.00 -11.60
CA GLN A 82 1.23 -17.74 -10.27
C GLN A 82 1.77 -18.79 -9.30
N PRO A 83 2.24 -18.39 -8.10
CA PRO A 83 2.55 -19.35 -7.06
C PRO A 83 1.30 -20.12 -6.64
N THR A 84 1.44 -21.43 -6.47
CA THR A 84 0.38 -22.32 -6.01
C THR A 84 0.83 -23.06 -4.75
N PRO A 85 0.00 -23.09 -3.70
CA PRO A 85 0.28 -23.90 -2.53
C PRO A 85 0.22 -25.40 -2.83
N GLY A 86 1.06 -26.16 -2.14
CA GLY A 86 0.98 -27.60 -2.04
C GLY A 86 -0.22 -28.06 -1.21
N PRO A 87 -0.57 -29.37 -1.27
CA PRO A 87 -1.74 -29.90 -0.57
C PRO A 87 -1.64 -29.87 0.96
N ASP A 88 -0.42 -29.97 1.49
CA ASP A 88 -0.14 -29.96 2.94
C ASP A 88 0.18 -28.56 3.48
N ASP A 89 0.33 -27.57 2.59
CA ASP A 89 0.69 -26.20 2.97
C ASP A 89 -0.39 -25.54 3.82
N ARG A 90 0.04 -24.62 4.69
CA ARG A 90 -0.83 -23.86 5.57
C ARG A 90 -1.24 -22.55 4.91
N ILE A 91 -2.54 -22.31 4.79
CA ILE A 91 -3.08 -21.12 4.11
C ILE A 91 -3.68 -20.17 5.15
N ILE A 92 -3.00 -19.04 5.36
CA ILE A 92 -3.41 -18.00 6.29
C ILE A 92 -4.12 -16.89 5.51
N ILE A 93 -5.38 -16.62 5.81
CA ILE A 93 -6.16 -15.55 5.16
C ILE A 93 -6.19 -14.33 6.08
N ALA A 94 -5.58 -13.21 5.69
CA ALA A 94 -5.77 -11.95 6.40
C ALA A 94 -7.14 -11.35 6.05
N MET A 95 -8.04 -11.32 7.03
CA MET A 95 -9.44 -10.94 6.85
C MET A 95 -9.73 -9.57 7.46
N SER A 96 -10.32 -8.66 6.67
CA SER A 96 -10.64 -7.28 7.07
C SER A 96 -12.14 -7.04 7.23
N SER A 97 -12.96 -8.11 7.32
CA SER A 97 -14.43 -8.10 7.25
C SER A 97 -15.04 -7.65 5.91
N GLY A 98 -14.22 -7.30 4.92
CA GLY A 98 -14.67 -6.91 3.59
C GLY A 98 -14.95 -8.11 2.68
N VAL A 99 -15.71 -7.87 1.62
CA VAL A 99 -16.05 -8.89 0.60
C VAL A 99 -14.80 -9.54 -0.03
N ASP A 100 -13.73 -8.77 -0.18
CA ASP A 100 -12.52 -9.19 -0.88
C ASP A 100 -11.80 -10.30 -0.11
N SER A 101 -11.52 -10.07 1.17
CA SER A 101 -10.92 -11.10 2.03
C SER A 101 -11.85 -12.30 2.25
N SER A 102 -13.17 -12.08 2.31
CA SER A 102 -14.13 -13.18 2.43
C SER A 102 -14.14 -14.08 1.20
N LEU A 103 -14.03 -13.50 -0.01
CA LEU A 103 -13.91 -14.30 -1.23
C LEU A 103 -12.58 -15.05 -1.25
N CYS A 104 -11.47 -14.43 -0.82
CA CYS A 104 -10.20 -15.14 -0.68
C CYS A 104 -10.36 -16.37 0.22
N ALA A 105 -10.97 -16.22 1.39
CA ALA A 105 -11.23 -17.34 2.29
C ALA A 105 -12.05 -18.45 1.60
N ALA A 106 -13.12 -18.10 0.89
CA ALA A 106 -13.96 -19.07 0.18
C ALA A 106 -13.21 -19.82 -0.93
N LEU A 107 -12.41 -19.11 -1.73
CA LEU A 107 -11.63 -19.68 -2.82
C LEU A 107 -10.63 -20.74 -2.31
N TYR A 108 -9.93 -20.46 -1.21
CA TYR A 108 -8.95 -21.39 -0.66
C TYR A 108 -9.59 -22.49 0.19
N ALA A 109 -10.63 -22.21 0.98
CA ALA A 109 -11.36 -23.22 1.75
C ALA A 109 -11.99 -24.30 0.86
N SER A 110 -12.38 -23.95 -0.38
CA SER A 110 -12.90 -24.92 -1.35
C SER A 110 -11.85 -25.91 -1.89
N LYS A 111 -10.56 -25.59 -1.78
CA LYS A 111 -9.45 -26.34 -2.40
C LYS A 111 -8.48 -26.97 -1.39
N TYR A 112 -8.35 -26.38 -0.21
CA TYR A 112 -7.33 -26.72 0.78
C TYR A 112 -7.98 -27.01 2.14
N LYS A 113 -7.41 -27.95 2.89
CA LYS A 113 -7.89 -28.33 4.23
C LYS A 113 -7.30 -27.44 5.34
N ASN A 114 -6.06 -26.98 5.17
CA ASN A 114 -5.30 -26.26 6.20
C ASN A 114 -5.48 -24.74 6.08
N VAL A 115 -6.74 -24.26 6.05
CA VAL A 115 -7.07 -22.84 5.90
C VAL A 115 -7.44 -22.23 7.25
N HIS A 116 -6.85 -21.08 7.57
CA HIS A 116 -7.08 -20.35 8.83
C HIS A 116 -7.24 -18.85 8.57
N GLY A 117 -8.26 -18.23 9.14
CA GLY A 117 -8.51 -16.79 9.04
C GLY A 117 -7.86 -16.00 10.18
N ILE A 118 -7.22 -14.88 9.87
CA ILE A 118 -6.67 -13.94 10.87
C ILE A 118 -7.35 -12.58 10.70
N TYR A 119 -7.95 -12.07 11.78
CA TYR A 119 -8.37 -10.68 11.89
C TYR A 119 -7.34 -9.89 12.71
N MET A 120 -6.82 -8.81 12.14
CA MET A 120 -5.87 -7.92 12.83
C MET A 120 -6.64 -6.77 13.50
N ALA A 121 -6.54 -6.68 14.83
CA ALA A 121 -7.05 -5.57 15.61
C ALA A 121 -5.93 -4.53 15.78
N ASN A 122 -5.95 -3.49 14.94
CA ASN A 122 -4.86 -2.51 14.84
C ASN A 122 -5.18 -1.17 15.52
N TRP A 123 -6.41 -0.95 15.95
CA TRP A 123 -6.85 0.32 16.53
C TRP A 123 -8.00 0.10 17.50
N ARG A 124 -7.94 0.74 18.67
CA ARG A 124 -9.06 0.82 19.61
C ARG A 124 -9.54 2.26 19.76
N GLN A 125 -10.64 2.61 19.09
CA GLN A 125 -11.52 3.69 19.53
C GLN A 125 -12.94 3.13 19.70
N SER A 126 -13.58 3.45 20.82
CA SER A 126 -15.01 3.22 21.18
C SER A 126 -15.74 2.07 20.44
N SER A 127 -15.16 0.87 20.48
CA SER A 127 -15.73 -0.48 20.59
C SER A 127 -17.03 -0.92 19.88
N GLN A 128 -17.57 -0.22 18.87
CA GLN A 128 -18.71 -0.76 18.08
C GLN A 128 -18.31 -1.28 16.70
N CYS A 129 -17.47 -0.56 15.95
CA CYS A 129 -17.13 -0.93 14.58
C CYS A 129 -16.11 -2.09 14.48
N THR A 130 -15.04 -2.09 15.28
CA THR A 130 -14.05 -3.19 15.28
C THR A 130 -14.65 -4.51 15.78
N GLU A 131 -15.54 -4.45 16.76
CA GLU A 131 -16.28 -5.63 17.24
C GLU A 131 -17.34 -6.10 16.22
N ARG A 132 -17.89 -5.21 15.40
CA ARG A 132 -18.77 -5.60 14.28
C ARG A 132 -17.97 -6.30 13.18
N ASP A 133 -16.83 -5.73 12.78
CA ASP A 133 -15.98 -6.31 11.76
C ASP A 133 -15.41 -7.67 12.19
N TRP A 134 -15.05 -7.83 13.47
CA TRP A 134 -14.66 -9.13 14.00
C TRP A 134 -15.79 -10.16 13.93
N ARG A 135 -17.02 -9.78 14.30
CA ARG A 135 -18.21 -10.66 14.17
C ARG A 135 -18.49 -11.04 12.72
N ASP A 136 -18.31 -10.11 11.78
CA ASP A 136 -18.46 -10.39 10.35
C ASP A 136 -17.42 -11.44 9.90
N VAL A 137 -16.15 -11.32 10.33
CA VAL A 137 -15.12 -12.33 10.05
C VAL A 137 -15.50 -13.69 10.64
N GLN A 138 -15.89 -13.75 11.91
CA GLN A 138 -16.34 -14.99 12.55
C GLN A 138 -17.52 -15.63 11.81
N THR A 139 -18.47 -14.82 11.35
CA THR A 139 -19.65 -15.28 10.59
C THR A 139 -19.22 -15.91 9.26
N VAL A 140 -18.32 -15.27 8.53
CA VAL A 140 -17.77 -15.81 7.27
C VAL A 140 -16.97 -17.09 7.52
N CYS A 141 -16.10 -17.13 8.53
CA CYS A 141 -15.32 -18.32 8.84
C CYS A 141 -16.21 -19.49 9.26
N LYS A 142 -17.26 -19.25 10.05
CA LYS A 142 -18.28 -20.25 10.39
C LYS A 142 -19.03 -20.74 9.16
N GLN A 143 -19.39 -19.85 8.22
CA GLN A 143 -20.05 -20.22 6.97
C GLN A 143 -19.18 -21.14 6.10
N LEU A 144 -17.86 -20.95 6.14
CA LEU A 144 -16.89 -21.68 5.32
C LEU A 144 -16.26 -22.89 6.02
N ASP A 145 -16.67 -23.20 7.26
CA ASP A 145 -16.11 -24.26 8.10
C ASP A 145 -14.58 -24.16 8.28
N ILE A 146 -14.08 -22.93 8.49
CA ILE A 146 -12.67 -22.65 8.80
C ILE A 146 -12.53 -22.00 10.17
N SER A 147 -11.39 -22.25 10.82
CA SER A 147 -11.04 -21.57 12.07
C SER A 147 -10.57 -20.14 11.82
N CYS A 148 -10.75 -19.27 12.82
CA CYS A 148 -10.17 -17.93 12.79
C CYS A 148 -9.75 -17.45 14.16
N GLU A 149 -8.77 -16.55 14.18
CA GLU A 149 -8.29 -15.88 15.39
C GLU A 149 -8.21 -14.37 15.20
N ARG A 150 -8.11 -13.66 16.33
CA ARG A 150 -7.89 -12.23 16.39
C ARG A 150 -6.51 -11.95 16.96
N ILE A 151 -5.67 -11.22 16.22
CA ILE A 151 -4.35 -10.78 16.66
C ILE A 151 -4.39 -9.28 16.94
N ASN A 152 -3.88 -8.86 18.10
CA ASN A 152 -3.74 -7.45 18.44
C ASN A 152 -2.39 -6.94 17.93
N LEU A 153 -2.40 -5.94 17.05
CA LEU A 153 -1.20 -5.27 16.52
C LEU A 153 -1.29 -3.74 16.71
N GLU A 154 -2.05 -3.30 17.71
CA GLU A 154 -2.31 -1.89 18.00
C GLU A 154 -1.03 -1.13 18.35
N LEU A 155 -0.12 -1.76 19.10
CA LEU A 155 1.15 -1.13 19.47
C LEU A 155 2.02 -0.89 18.24
N GLU A 156 2.16 -1.91 17.39
CA GLU A 156 2.95 -1.85 16.15
C GLU A 156 2.32 -0.86 15.16
N TYR A 157 1.00 -0.82 15.08
CA TYR A 157 0.28 0.14 14.28
C TYR A 157 0.52 1.58 14.78
N TRP A 158 0.36 1.79 16.09
CA TRP A 158 0.56 3.11 16.70
C TRP A 158 1.97 3.64 16.43
N GLN A 159 2.98 2.82 16.73
CA GLN A 159 4.39 3.23 16.65
C GLN A 159 4.89 3.38 15.22
N ASN A 160 4.53 2.46 14.32
CA ASN A 160 5.14 2.39 12.99
C ASN A 160 4.28 3.02 11.88
N VAL A 161 3.01 3.34 12.16
CA VAL A 161 2.07 3.87 11.16
C VAL A 161 1.46 5.18 11.63
N PHE A 162 0.80 5.16 12.79
CA PHE A 162 0.02 6.30 13.26
C PHE A 162 0.90 7.47 13.69
N GLN A 163 1.86 7.26 14.60
CA GLN A 163 2.76 8.32 15.07
C GLN A 163 3.57 8.94 13.94
N PRO A 164 4.20 8.17 13.02
CA PRO A 164 4.91 8.74 11.87
C PRO A 164 4.01 9.57 10.94
N MET A 165 2.74 9.16 10.79
CA MET A 165 1.75 9.94 10.03
C MET A 165 1.46 11.28 10.72
N ILE A 166 1.21 11.28 12.04
CA ILE A 166 0.98 12.50 12.81
C ILE A 166 2.20 13.43 12.75
N ASP A 167 3.41 12.90 12.92
CA ASP A 167 4.66 13.66 12.83
C ASP A 167 4.85 14.27 11.43
N GLY A 168 4.50 13.52 10.39
CA GLY A 168 4.53 13.99 9.00
C GLY A 168 3.59 15.17 8.78
N TYR A 169 2.34 15.06 9.23
CA TYR A 169 1.39 16.16 9.16
C TYR A 169 1.85 17.38 9.97
N ALA A 170 2.37 17.19 11.18
CA ALA A 170 2.91 18.27 12.01
C ALA A 170 4.04 19.05 11.31
N LYS A 171 4.83 18.37 10.47
CA LYS A 171 5.88 18.96 9.62
C LYS A 171 5.36 19.57 8.31
N GLY A 172 4.04 19.61 8.11
CA GLY A 172 3.41 20.12 6.90
C GLY A 172 3.48 19.17 5.70
N LEU A 173 3.79 17.90 5.88
CA LEU A 173 3.72 16.89 4.82
C LEU A 173 2.28 16.37 4.65
N THR A 174 2.07 15.51 3.65
CA THR A 174 0.84 14.75 3.45
C THR A 174 1.19 13.25 3.37
N PRO A 175 1.38 12.57 4.51
CA PRO A 175 1.75 11.15 4.55
C PRO A 175 0.65 10.22 4.04
N ASN A 176 1.03 9.01 3.61
CA ASN A 176 0.12 7.92 3.25
C ASN A 176 0.26 6.76 4.25
N PRO A 177 -0.61 6.67 5.28
CA PRO A 177 -0.49 5.65 6.32
C PRO A 177 -0.81 4.22 5.82
N ASP A 178 -1.51 4.04 4.70
CA ASP A 178 -1.83 2.71 4.18
C ASP A 178 -0.58 1.99 3.66
N VAL A 179 0.37 2.74 3.09
CA VAL A 179 1.69 2.22 2.71
C VAL A 179 2.43 1.69 3.94
N GLY A 180 2.42 2.46 5.05
CA GLY A 180 3.01 2.05 6.32
C GLY A 180 2.31 0.84 6.94
N CYS A 181 0.97 0.80 6.92
CA CYS A 181 0.17 -0.32 7.41
C CYS A 181 0.50 -1.63 6.69
N ASN A 182 0.59 -1.59 5.35
CA ASN A 182 1.00 -2.77 4.59
C ASN A 182 2.41 -3.19 4.96
N ARG A 183 3.35 -2.25 4.97
CA ARG A 183 4.76 -2.55 5.24
C ARG A 183 5.03 -3.12 6.63
N TYR A 184 4.61 -2.41 7.67
CA TYR A 184 5.03 -2.71 9.05
C TYR A 184 4.07 -3.65 9.77
N VAL A 185 2.80 -3.67 9.38
CA VAL A 185 1.77 -4.44 10.10
C VAL A 185 1.38 -5.68 9.30
N LYS A 186 0.76 -5.52 8.12
CA LYS A 186 0.22 -6.66 7.36
C LYS A 186 1.29 -7.59 6.79
N PHE A 187 2.38 -7.04 6.29
CA PHE A 187 3.50 -7.77 5.67
C PHE A 187 4.80 -7.67 6.46
N GLY A 188 4.77 -6.96 7.59
CA GLY A 188 5.84 -6.89 8.58
C GLY A 188 5.49 -7.80 9.76
N ARG A 189 4.99 -7.21 10.85
CA ARG A 189 4.74 -7.94 12.11
C ARG A 189 3.88 -9.18 11.95
N LEU A 190 2.83 -9.15 11.12
CA LEU A 190 2.01 -10.35 10.90
C LEU A 190 2.84 -11.50 10.30
N CYS A 191 3.69 -11.21 9.30
CA CYS A 191 4.56 -12.21 8.68
C CYS A 191 5.61 -12.74 9.66
N GLU A 192 6.17 -11.89 10.52
CA GLU A 192 7.08 -12.33 11.60
C GLU A 192 6.38 -13.33 12.52
N ILE A 193 5.14 -13.04 12.95
CA ILE A 193 4.35 -13.97 13.77
C ILE A 193 4.08 -15.28 13.01
N MET A 194 3.83 -15.23 11.70
CA MET A 194 3.60 -16.44 10.90
C MET A 194 4.87 -17.28 10.80
N GLU A 195 6.01 -16.64 10.60
CA GLU A 195 7.32 -17.30 10.55
C GLU A 195 7.68 -17.92 11.91
N GLU A 196 7.48 -17.18 13.01
CA GLU A 196 7.69 -17.66 14.38
C GLU A 196 6.83 -18.92 14.68
N ARG A 197 5.59 -18.96 14.19
CA ARG A 197 4.66 -20.07 14.44
C ARG A 197 4.87 -21.26 13.52
N TYR A 198 5.11 -21.01 12.23
CA TYR A 198 4.98 -22.02 11.19
C TYR A 198 6.25 -22.24 10.36
N GLY A 199 7.29 -21.41 10.51
CA GLY A 199 8.52 -21.50 9.70
C GLY A 199 9.27 -22.84 9.84
N ASN A 200 9.10 -23.52 10.98
CA ASN A 200 9.71 -24.83 11.27
C ASN A 200 8.73 -26.01 11.12
N GLU A 201 7.48 -25.77 10.75
CA GLU A 201 6.50 -26.84 10.56
C GLU A 201 6.72 -27.58 9.23
N LYS A 202 6.13 -28.78 9.11
CA LYS A 202 6.08 -29.49 7.83
C LYS A 202 5.12 -28.78 6.88
N GLY A 203 5.62 -28.39 5.71
CA GLY A 203 4.85 -27.65 4.71
C GLY A 203 5.07 -26.15 4.81
N LYS A 204 4.83 -25.42 3.72
CA LYS A 204 5.05 -23.98 3.67
C LYS A 204 3.80 -23.24 4.17
N TRP A 205 4.00 -22.12 4.86
CA TRP A 205 2.91 -21.19 5.15
C TRP A 205 2.77 -20.16 4.04
N TRP A 206 1.52 -19.84 3.70
CA TRP A 206 1.16 -18.81 2.73
C TRP A 206 0.26 -17.77 3.38
N LEU A 207 0.52 -16.50 3.11
CA LEU A 207 -0.37 -15.40 3.46
C LEU A 207 -1.20 -15.01 2.23
N VAL A 208 -2.51 -15.09 2.37
CA VAL A 208 -3.48 -14.65 1.37
C VAL A 208 -4.12 -13.35 1.83
N THR A 209 -4.18 -12.37 0.95
CA THR A 209 -4.88 -11.10 1.23
C THR A 209 -5.79 -10.72 0.08
N GLY A 210 -6.82 -9.91 0.39
CA GLY A 210 -7.75 -9.38 -0.62
C GLY A 210 -7.21 -8.22 -1.46
N HIS A 211 -5.88 -8.05 -1.59
CA HIS A 211 -5.33 -6.95 -2.38
C HIS A 211 -5.41 -7.24 -3.89
N TYR A 212 -5.73 -6.20 -4.65
CA TYR A 212 -5.73 -6.21 -6.13
C TYR A 212 -4.34 -5.86 -6.67
N ALA A 213 -3.41 -6.78 -6.50
CA ALA A 213 -2.10 -6.79 -7.14
C ALA A 213 -1.72 -8.25 -7.40
N ARG A 214 -0.64 -8.50 -8.13
CA ARG A 214 -0.24 -9.87 -8.50
C ARG A 214 1.17 -10.15 -7.97
N VAL A 215 1.37 -11.33 -7.41
CA VAL A 215 2.72 -11.85 -7.13
C VAL A 215 2.97 -12.96 -8.13
N MET A 216 4.04 -12.82 -8.91
CA MET A 216 4.36 -13.73 -10.00
C MET A 216 5.76 -14.31 -9.81
N LYS A 217 5.91 -15.61 -10.02
CA LYS A 217 7.19 -16.30 -10.05
C LYS A 217 7.70 -16.34 -11.49
N LYS A 218 8.92 -15.91 -11.72
CA LYS A 218 9.57 -15.97 -13.03
C LYS A 218 9.97 -17.42 -13.35
N ILE A 219 9.66 -17.85 -14.56
CA ILE A 219 10.10 -19.12 -15.12
C ILE A 219 11.55 -18.92 -15.59
N VAL A 220 12.50 -19.54 -14.91
CA VAL A 220 13.87 -19.64 -15.41
C VAL A 220 13.91 -20.82 -16.37
N LYS A 221 14.06 -20.54 -17.68
CA LYS A 221 14.42 -21.60 -18.64
C LYS A 221 15.90 -21.90 -18.44
N GLU A 222 16.24 -23.09 -17.93
CA GLU A 222 17.60 -23.62 -18.00
C GLU A 222 18.11 -23.45 -19.44
N PRO A 223 19.34 -22.94 -19.65
CA PRO A 223 19.93 -22.97 -20.98
C PRO A 223 20.02 -24.43 -21.39
N SER A 224 19.30 -24.80 -22.47
CA SER A 224 19.46 -26.10 -23.09
C SER A 224 20.94 -26.27 -23.41
N LEU A 225 21.63 -27.18 -22.72
CA LEU A 225 22.94 -27.64 -23.14
C LEU A 225 22.78 -28.10 -24.59
N ALA A 226 23.31 -27.32 -25.53
CA ALA A 226 23.50 -27.80 -26.87
C ALA A 226 24.37 -29.05 -26.73
N HIS A 227 23.85 -30.20 -27.17
CA HIS A 227 24.63 -31.40 -27.35
C HIS A 227 25.70 -31.11 -28.41
N GLU A 228 26.83 -30.54 -28.02
CA GLU A 228 28.07 -30.74 -28.75
C GLU A 228 28.49 -32.19 -28.51
N ASN A 229 28.65 -32.92 -29.61
CA ASN A 229 29.08 -34.32 -29.63
C ASN A 229 30.43 -34.44 -28.91
N VAL A 230 30.41 -34.91 -27.66
CA VAL A 230 31.61 -35.38 -26.98
C VAL A 230 31.76 -36.86 -27.31
N ASP A 231 32.83 -37.14 -28.06
CA ASP A 231 33.30 -38.45 -28.46
C ASP A 231 33.36 -39.40 -27.25
N THR A 232 32.61 -40.50 -27.33
CA THR A 232 32.54 -41.54 -26.31
C THR A 232 33.73 -42.47 -26.42
N SER A 233 34.91 -41.97 -26.10
CA SER A 233 36.02 -42.83 -25.72
C SER A 233 36.94 -42.12 -24.73
N ILE A 234 37.20 -42.81 -23.61
CA ILE A 234 38.27 -42.60 -22.61
C ILE A 234 37.78 -42.19 -21.20
N VAL A 235 38.10 -43.10 -20.26
CA VAL A 235 38.11 -43.09 -18.78
C VAL A 235 36.87 -43.50 -17.98
N LYS A 236 36.90 -44.79 -17.58
CA LYS A 236 36.29 -45.32 -16.36
C LYS A 236 36.94 -44.69 -15.11
N GLN A 237 36.23 -43.85 -14.37
CA GLN A 237 36.41 -43.70 -12.91
C GLN A 237 35.07 -43.30 -12.27
N THR A 238 34.64 -44.08 -11.29
CA THR A 238 33.46 -43.86 -10.46
C THR A 238 33.75 -42.73 -9.45
N PRO A 239 32.89 -41.71 -9.31
CA PRO A 239 32.90 -40.87 -8.12
C PRO A 239 31.79 -41.32 -7.15
N THR A 240 32.23 -41.64 -5.95
CA THR A 240 31.48 -41.83 -4.70
C THR A 240 30.55 -40.63 -4.42
N PRO A 241 29.38 -40.81 -3.78
CA PRO A 241 28.46 -39.71 -3.50
C PRO A 241 29.10 -38.76 -2.48
N THR A 242 29.33 -37.52 -2.89
CA THR A 242 29.72 -36.43 -1.99
C THR A 242 28.51 -35.55 -1.73
N ASN A 243 28.19 -35.38 -0.44
CA ASN A 243 27.26 -34.37 0.04
C ASN A 243 27.84 -33.00 -0.31
N ASP A 244 27.06 -32.16 -0.99
CA ASP A 244 26.71 -30.80 -0.58
C ASP A 244 26.30 -29.93 -1.79
N THR A 245 25.14 -29.29 -1.63
CA THR A 245 24.72 -28.06 -2.33
C THR A 245 24.59 -28.13 -3.85
N ASP A 246 23.63 -28.91 -4.32
CA ASP A 246 23.07 -28.73 -5.68
C ASP A 246 22.46 -27.32 -5.81
N PHE A 247 22.91 -26.59 -6.81
CA PHE A 247 22.48 -25.23 -7.18
C PHE A 247 20.96 -25.19 -7.42
N LYS A 248 20.17 -24.84 -6.40
CA LYS A 248 18.79 -24.38 -6.63
C LYS A 248 18.85 -23.04 -7.37
N ALA A 249 18.44 -23.02 -8.64
CA ALA A 249 18.17 -21.78 -9.35
C ALA A 249 17.34 -20.84 -8.46
N ASN A 250 17.88 -19.66 -8.10
CA ASN A 250 17.22 -18.72 -7.21
C ASN A 250 15.84 -18.37 -7.77
N GLU A 251 14.78 -18.78 -7.07
CA GLU A 251 13.40 -18.48 -7.46
C GLU A 251 13.17 -16.97 -7.41
N GLU A 252 12.87 -16.36 -8.54
CA GLU A 252 12.67 -14.91 -8.64
C GLU A 252 11.17 -14.57 -8.62
N TYR A 253 10.73 -13.78 -7.63
CA TYR A 253 9.35 -13.36 -7.46
C TYR A 253 9.20 -11.86 -7.65
N HIS A 254 8.17 -11.43 -8.37
CA HIS A 254 7.90 -10.01 -8.65
C HIS A 254 6.48 -9.60 -8.26
N LEU A 255 6.36 -8.37 -7.78
CA LEU A 255 5.08 -7.70 -7.53
C LEU A 255 4.64 -6.95 -8.80
N LEU A 256 3.42 -7.20 -9.25
CA LEU A 256 2.83 -6.61 -10.44
C LEU A 256 1.51 -5.90 -10.12
N ARG A 257 1.11 -4.97 -10.99
CA ARG A 257 -0.23 -4.37 -11.00
C ARG A 257 -1.33 -5.43 -11.10
N GLY A 258 -2.46 -5.18 -10.44
CA GLY A 258 -3.68 -5.97 -10.62
C GLY A 258 -4.32 -5.72 -11.99
N LEU A 259 -5.07 -6.70 -12.51
CA LEU A 259 -5.80 -6.57 -13.77
C LEU A 259 -6.89 -5.48 -13.71
N SER A 260 -7.50 -5.29 -12.53
CA SER A 260 -8.49 -4.23 -12.33
C SER A 260 -7.78 -2.89 -12.12
N THR A 261 -7.47 -2.17 -13.20
CA THR A 261 -6.73 -0.90 -13.16
C THR A 261 -7.30 0.11 -12.16
N ARG A 262 -8.62 0.28 -12.09
CA ARG A 262 -9.30 1.20 -11.15
C ARG A 262 -9.20 0.77 -9.68
N LYS A 263 -8.89 -0.50 -9.42
CA LYS A 263 -8.76 -1.07 -8.08
C LYS A 263 -7.33 -1.54 -7.80
N ASP A 264 -6.37 -1.32 -8.71
CA ASP A 264 -4.99 -1.74 -8.53
C ASP A 264 -4.43 -1.18 -7.21
N GLN A 265 -3.93 -2.08 -6.38
CA GLN A 265 -3.39 -1.78 -5.06
C GLN A 265 -1.88 -1.96 -4.99
N SER A 266 -1.22 -2.23 -6.13
CA SER A 266 0.24 -2.36 -6.20
C SER A 266 0.99 -1.15 -5.64
N TYR A 267 0.43 0.06 -5.80
CA TYR A 267 0.96 1.30 -5.23
C TYR A 267 1.13 1.21 -3.72
N TYR A 268 0.13 0.68 -3.00
CA TYR A 268 0.16 0.56 -1.54
C TYR A 268 1.06 -0.59 -1.05
N LEU A 269 1.46 -1.48 -1.96
CA LEU A 269 2.32 -2.63 -1.69
C LEU A 269 3.78 -2.38 -2.11
N SER A 270 4.10 -1.18 -2.60
CA SER A 270 5.38 -0.84 -3.21
C SER A 270 6.58 -0.76 -2.25
N THR A 271 6.36 -0.98 -0.96
CA THR A 271 7.37 -0.95 0.11
C THR A 271 7.42 -2.25 0.92
N ILE A 272 6.70 -3.29 0.50
CA ILE A 272 6.77 -4.59 1.17
C ILE A 272 8.14 -5.25 0.93
N SER A 273 8.62 -6.02 1.89
CA SER A 273 9.89 -6.72 1.76
C SER A 273 9.84 -7.73 0.60
N PRO A 274 10.84 -7.79 -0.29
CA PRO A 274 10.89 -8.83 -1.33
C PRO A 274 10.94 -10.24 -0.73
N LEU A 275 11.43 -10.39 0.51
CA LEU A 275 11.52 -11.66 1.22
C LEU A 275 10.16 -12.30 1.51
N ILE A 276 9.07 -11.52 1.55
CA ILE A 276 7.73 -12.08 1.78
C ILE A 276 7.04 -12.52 0.48
N LEU A 277 7.53 -12.12 -0.70
CA LEU A 277 6.87 -12.43 -1.97
C LEU A 277 6.72 -13.94 -2.20
N PRO A 278 7.71 -14.79 -1.85
CA PRO A 278 7.54 -16.23 -1.95
C PRO A 278 6.41 -16.79 -1.08
N HIS A 279 5.97 -16.10 -0.02
CA HIS A 279 4.90 -16.54 0.88
C HIS A 279 3.55 -15.87 0.58
N LEU A 280 3.49 -14.93 -0.36
CA LEU A 280 2.33 -14.06 -0.56
C LEU A 280 1.47 -14.52 -1.75
N LEU A 281 0.16 -14.64 -1.52
CA LEU A 281 -0.85 -14.91 -2.54
C LEU A 281 -1.86 -13.77 -2.62
N LEU A 282 -2.06 -13.25 -3.83
CA LEU A 282 -2.97 -12.13 -4.12
C LEU A 282 -4.00 -12.54 -5.19
N PRO A 283 -4.93 -13.46 -4.88
CA PRO A 283 -5.80 -14.10 -5.88
C PRO A 283 -6.69 -13.11 -6.63
N LEU A 284 -7.09 -12.01 -5.98
CA LEU A 284 -7.99 -11.03 -6.58
C LEU A 284 -7.32 -10.13 -7.61
N GLY A 285 -5.98 -10.05 -7.63
CA GLY A 285 -5.25 -9.31 -8.66
C GLY A 285 -5.42 -9.88 -10.07
N HIS A 286 -5.87 -11.13 -10.19
CA HIS A 286 -6.07 -11.84 -11.45
C HIS A 286 -7.50 -11.77 -11.99
N GLN A 287 -8.35 -10.91 -11.40
CA GLN A 287 -9.73 -10.76 -11.83
C GLN A 287 -10.20 -9.31 -11.69
N LEU A 288 -11.28 -8.99 -12.40
CA LEU A 288 -11.95 -7.71 -12.27
C LEU A 288 -12.73 -7.66 -10.93
N LYS A 289 -12.88 -6.45 -10.38
CA LYS A 289 -13.68 -6.23 -9.17
C LYS A 289 -15.15 -6.67 -9.33
N SER A 290 -15.71 -6.52 -10.52
CA SER A 290 -17.07 -7.00 -10.84
C SER A 290 -17.19 -8.52 -10.68
N GLN A 291 -16.20 -9.28 -11.18
CA GLN A 291 -16.14 -10.73 -11.03
C GLN A 291 -16.00 -11.13 -9.55
N THR A 292 -15.21 -10.38 -8.77
CA THR A 292 -15.12 -10.60 -7.31
C THR A 292 -16.48 -10.48 -6.63
N ARG A 293 -17.26 -9.43 -6.97
CA ARG A 293 -18.60 -9.22 -6.41
C ARG A 293 -19.57 -10.34 -6.81
N GLN A 294 -19.55 -10.74 -8.07
CA GLN A 294 -20.38 -11.83 -8.58
C GLN A 294 -20.05 -13.16 -7.90
N LEU A 295 -18.76 -13.50 -7.79
CA LEU A 295 -18.33 -14.72 -7.09
C LEU A 295 -18.75 -14.70 -5.62
N ALA A 296 -18.57 -13.58 -4.93
CA ALA A 296 -18.99 -13.46 -3.53
C ALA A 296 -20.51 -13.68 -3.34
N GLN A 297 -21.34 -13.22 -4.29
CA GLN A 297 -22.78 -13.49 -4.31
C GLN A 297 -23.09 -14.96 -4.60
N ASN A 298 -22.35 -15.59 -5.53
CA ASN A 298 -22.51 -17.02 -5.85
C ASN A 298 -22.16 -17.92 -4.66
N TYR A 299 -21.10 -17.59 -3.92
CA TYR A 299 -20.74 -18.23 -2.65
C TYR A 299 -21.71 -17.87 -1.50
N LYS A 300 -22.67 -16.96 -1.74
CA LYS A 300 -23.64 -16.43 -0.77
C LYS A 300 -22.96 -15.92 0.50
N LEU A 301 -21.80 -15.26 0.34
CA LEU A 301 -21.04 -14.77 1.48
C LEU A 301 -21.83 -13.71 2.24
N HIS A 302 -21.80 -13.76 3.57
CA HIS A 302 -22.37 -12.75 4.47
C HIS A 302 -21.99 -11.31 4.05
N THR A 303 -20.74 -11.12 3.63
CA THR A 303 -20.20 -9.81 3.23
C THR A 303 -20.43 -9.45 1.76
N SER A 304 -21.15 -10.25 0.97
CA SER A 304 -21.28 -10.08 -0.49
C SER A 304 -21.82 -8.70 -0.89
N GLN A 305 -22.74 -8.13 -0.10
CA GLN A 305 -23.35 -6.82 -0.31
C GLN A 305 -22.68 -5.69 0.48
N LYS A 306 -21.66 -5.97 1.32
CA LYS A 306 -20.99 -4.93 2.12
C LYS A 306 -20.22 -3.99 1.19
N PRO A 307 -20.41 -2.66 1.27
CA PRO A 307 -19.66 -1.72 0.43
C PRO A 307 -18.16 -1.83 0.70
N ASP A 308 -17.34 -1.42 -0.28
CA ASP A 308 -15.90 -1.33 -0.07
C ASP A 308 -15.62 -0.27 1.02
N LEU A 309 -14.66 -0.55 1.90
CA LEU A 309 -14.18 0.43 2.87
C LEU A 309 -13.56 1.61 2.12
N GLN A 310 -13.99 2.83 2.47
CA GLN A 310 -13.45 4.08 1.95
C GLN A 310 -12.79 4.86 3.09
N GLY A 311 -11.63 5.45 2.82
CA GLY A 311 -10.86 6.20 3.82
C GLY A 311 -9.91 5.33 4.65
N LEU A 312 -9.32 5.95 5.66
CA LEU A 312 -8.34 5.31 6.54
C LEU A 312 -9.03 4.36 7.52
N CYS A 313 -8.43 3.20 7.77
CA CYS A 313 -9.04 2.14 8.59
C CYS A 313 -9.41 2.52 10.03
N PHE A 314 -8.82 3.58 10.58
CA PHE A 314 -9.06 4.08 11.94
C PHE A 314 -9.89 5.36 11.99
N VAL A 315 -10.18 5.99 10.84
CA VAL A 315 -10.99 7.20 10.77
C VAL A 315 -12.42 6.80 10.46
N GLU A 316 -13.28 6.87 11.47
CA GLU A 316 -14.67 6.48 11.35
C GLU A 316 -15.44 7.50 10.49
N PRO A 317 -15.99 7.12 9.31
CA PRO A 317 -16.72 8.06 8.45
C PRO A 317 -18.01 8.61 9.09
N SER A 318 -18.56 7.92 10.09
CA SER A 318 -19.87 8.19 10.70
C SER A 318 -19.85 9.15 11.89
N ASN A 319 -18.68 9.53 12.44
CA ASN A 319 -18.62 10.36 13.66
C ASN A 319 -18.65 11.88 13.44
N HIS A 320 -19.13 12.36 12.28
CA HIS A 320 -19.26 13.81 11.96
C HIS A 320 -17.98 14.66 12.06
N SER A 321 -16.85 14.10 12.50
CA SER A 321 -15.52 14.71 12.46
C SER A 321 -14.94 14.52 11.07
N ASN A 322 -14.73 15.61 10.33
CA ASN A 322 -13.94 15.51 9.11
C ASN A 322 -12.49 15.15 9.49
N PHE A 323 -11.69 14.63 8.55
CA PHE A 323 -10.30 14.20 8.84
C PHE A 323 -9.43 15.29 9.49
N ARG A 324 -9.74 16.59 9.29
CA ARG A 324 -9.02 17.68 9.96
C ARG A 324 -9.35 17.75 11.44
N ASP A 325 -10.60 17.50 11.83
CA ASP A 325 -10.98 17.48 13.24
C ASP A 325 -10.27 16.32 13.97
N PHE A 326 -10.19 15.15 13.31
CA PHE A 326 -9.39 14.03 13.80
C PHE A 326 -7.91 14.41 14.01
N LEU A 327 -7.27 15.05 13.02
CA LEU A 327 -5.87 15.50 13.19
C LEU A 327 -5.71 16.53 14.31
N ALA A 328 -6.72 17.36 14.57
CA ALA A 328 -6.69 18.38 15.63
C ALA A 328 -6.68 17.77 17.04
N GLU A 329 -7.09 16.51 17.21
CA GLU A 329 -7.00 15.80 18.49
C GLU A 329 -5.55 15.42 18.86
N TYR A 330 -4.66 15.34 17.86
CA TYR A 330 -3.29 14.85 18.02
C TYR A 330 -2.21 15.87 17.69
N ILE A 331 -2.55 16.93 16.95
CA ILE A 331 -1.59 17.95 16.49
C ILE A 331 -1.98 19.30 17.07
N GLU A 332 -1.05 19.90 17.83
CA GLU A 332 -1.22 21.25 18.34
C GLU A 332 -1.41 22.26 17.19
N PRO A 333 -2.41 23.16 17.27
CA PRO A 333 -2.58 24.20 16.29
C PRO A 333 -1.36 25.13 16.21
N ASN A 334 -0.86 25.36 15.00
CA ASN A 334 0.15 26.36 14.70
C ASN A 334 -0.38 27.30 13.59
N PRO A 335 -1.20 28.32 13.96
CA PRO A 335 -1.88 29.15 12.99
C PRO A 335 -0.93 29.99 12.13
N GLY A 336 -1.24 30.09 10.84
CA GLY A 336 -0.45 30.82 9.85
C GLY A 336 -1.33 31.41 8.76
N ASN A 337 -0.74 32.15 7.83
CA ASN A 337 -1.49 32.90 6.81
C ASN A 337 -1.79 32.04 5.58
N ILE A 338 -2.95 32.27 4.95
CA ILE A 338 -3.25 31.80 3.60
C ILE A 338 -3.06 32.99 2.66
N VAL A 339 -2.14 32.86 1.71
CA VAL A 339 -1.65 33.98 0.89
C VAL A 339 -1.76 33.68 -0.61
N THR A 340 -1.94 34.72 -1.41
CA THR A 340 -1.79 34.65 -2.87
C THR A 340 -0.36 34.98 -3.28
N THR A 341 0.01 34.70 -4.53
CA THR A 341 1.39 34.88 -5.04
C THR A 341 1.86 36.34 -5.11
N ASP A 342 0.93 37.29 -5.06
CA ASP A 342 1.19 38.72 -4.91
C ASP A 342 1.44 39.15 -3.45
N GLY A 343 1.46 38.20 -2.50
CA GLY A 343 1.70 38.43 -1.08
C GLY A 343 0.46 38.85 -0.28
N LYS A 344 -0.72 38.96 -0.92
CA LYS A 344 -1.95 39.35 -0.20
C LYS A 344 -2.45 38.21 0.70
N VAL A 345 -2.79 38.55 1.94
CA VAL A 345 -3.35 37.62 2.93
C VAL A 345 -4.86 37.55 2.78
N TRP A 346 -5.40 36.33 2.68
CA TRP A 346 -6.84 36.08 2.49
C TRP A 346 -7.50 35.29 3.62
N GLY A 347 -6.71 34.81 4.58
CA GLY A 347 -7.24 34.11 5.74
C GLY A 347 -6.14 33.50 6.59
N LYS A 348 -6.55 32.67 7.55
CA LYS A 348 -5.64 31.91 8.42
C LYS A 348 -5.97 30.42 8.37
N HIS A 349 -4.95 29.58 8.49
CA HIS A 349 -5.10 28.14 8.76
C HIS A 349 -4.79 27.85 10.23
N LYS A 350 -5.17 26.67 10.74
CA LYS A 350 -4.76 26.23 12.10
C LYS A 350 -3.46 25.43 12.12
N GLY A 351 -2.92 25.11 10.95
CA GLY A 351 -1.63 24.44 10.76
C GLY A 351 -1.48 24.02 9.30
N LEU A 352 -0.26 23.79 8.83
CA LEU A 352 -0.01 23.40 7.43
C LEU A 352 -0.68 22.07 7.05
N TRP A 353 -0.95 21.21 8.03
CA TRP A 353 -1.71 19.96 7.88
C TRP A 353 -3.17 20.16 7.46
N HIS A 354 -3.71 21.38 7.51
CA HIS A 354 -5.05 21.69 7.00
C HIS A 354 -5.19 21.55 5.48
N ALA A 355 -4.07 21.51 4.76
CA ALA A 355 -4.05 21.53 3.31
C ALA A 355 -3.09 20.50 2.70
N THR A 356 -3.48 20.05 1.52
CA THR A 356 -2.62 19.26 0.62
C THR A 356 -2.44 20.02 -0.68
N ILE A 357 -1.26 19.92 -1.27
CA ILE A 357 -0.96 20.54 -2.57
C ILE A 357 -1.97 20.04 -3.61
N GLY A 358 -2.48 20.95 -4.43
CA GLY A 358 -3.52 20.70 -5.43
C GLY A 358 -4.95 20.65 -4.91
N GLN A 359 -5.17 20.68 -3.59
CA GLN A 359 -6.50 20.77 -3.00
C GLN A 359 -7.15 22.11 -3.35
N LYS A 360 -8.45 22.10 -3.65
CA LYS A 360 -9.25 23.34 -3.77
C LYS A 360 -9.18 24.12 -2.45
N SER A 361 -8.84 25.40 -2.53
CA SER A 361 -8.79 26.29 -1.37
C SER A 361 -10.18 26.45 -0.77
N SER A 362 -10.26 26.48 0.56
CA SER A 362 -11.49 26.74 1.31
C SER A 362 -11.73 28.24 1.55
N VAL A 363 -10.82 29.11 1.14
CA VAL A 363 -10.95 30.57 1.33
C VAL A 363 -11.94 31.15 0.34
N LEU A 364 -12.81 32.05 0.82
CA LEU A 364 -13.76 32.77 0.00
C LEU A 364 -13.04 33.90 -0.75
N MET A 365 -12.94 33.76 -2.08
CA MET A 365 -12.31 34.73 -2.96
C MET A 365 -13.37 35.66 -3.58
N PRO A 366 -13.08 36.97 -3.77
CA PRO A 366 -14.07 37.93 -4.26
C PRO A 366 -14.35 37.71 -5.75
N GLN A 367 -15.45 37.02 -6.04
CA GLN A 367 -15.78 36.61 -7.42
C GLN A 367 -16.24 37.77 -8.33
N GLY A 368 -16.58 38.93 -7.76
CA GLY A 368 -16.91 40.13 -8.50
C GLY A 368 -15.69 40.89 -9.04
N ASP A 369 -14.50 40.61 -8.49
CA ASP A 369 -13.25 41.19 -8.96
C ASP A 369 -12.64 40.30 -10.06
N PRO A 370 -12.47 40.78 -11.31
CA PRO A 370 -11.87 40.02 -12.40
C PRO A 370 -10.46 39.46 -12.06
N GLN A 371 -9.72 40.12 -11.17
CA GLN A 371 -8.40 39.67 -10.73
C GLN A 371 -8.48 38.37 -9.92
N TYR A 372 -9.53 38.20 -9.10
CA TYR A 372 -9.64 37.07 -8.16
C TYR A 372 -10.77 36.09 -8.49
N LYS A 373 -11.64 36.41 -9.45
CA LYS A 373 -12.68 35.51 -9.97
C LYS A 373 -12.08 34.19 -10.44
N GLY A 374 -12.65 33.07 -10.00
CA GLY A 374 -12.25 31.72 -10.39
C GLY A 374 -12.08 30.75 -9.22
N VAL A 375 -11.67 29.52 -9.54
CA VAL A 375 -11.38 28.48 -8.55
C VAL A 375 -9.92 28.56 -8.15
N TRP A 376 -9.66 28.46 -6.84
CA TRP A 376 -8.33 28.56 -6.26
C TRP A 376 -7.89 27.23 -5.67
N PHE A 377 -6.59 26.96 -5.74
CA PHE A 377 -5.97 25.72 -5.30
C PHE A 377 -4.74 26.00 -4.45
N VAL A 378 -4.43 25.11 -3.52
CA VAL A 378 -3.20 25.16 -2.73
C VAL A 378 -2.03 24.77 -3.62
N ALA A 379 -1.09 25.68 -3.85
CA ALA A 379 0.10 25.43 -4.66
C ALA A 379 1.33 25.09 -3.82
N GLU A 380 1.42 25.64 -2.61
CA GLU A 380 2.62 25.49 -1.77
C GLU A 380 2.26 25.52 -0.29
N LYS A 381 3.06 24.81 0.51
CA LYS A 381 3.09 24.91 1.97
C LYS A 381 4.48 25.40 2.36
N ASN A 382 4.59 26.68 2.68
CA ASN A 382 5.85 27.28 3.07
C ASN A 382 6.08 27.07 4.57
N VAL A 383 6.89 26.07 4.91
CA VAL A 383 7.20 25.71 6.31
C VAL A 383 7.93 26.84 7.03
N ALA A 384 8.87 27.52 6.36
CA ALA A 384 9.69 28.57 6.97
C ALA A 384 8.86 29.80 7.36
N LYS A 385 7.87 30.19 6.54
CA LYS A 385 6.98 31.31 6.81
C LYS A 385 5.70 30.91 7.55
N ASN A 386 5.44 29.62 7.70
CA ASN A 386 4.15 29.08 8.15
C ASN A 386 2.98 29.63 7.31
N GLU A 387 3.09 29.50 5.99
CA GLU A 387 2.09 30.01 5.04
C GLU A 387 1.59 28.92 4.09
N ILE A 388 0.31 29.01 3.73
CA ILE A 388 -0.29 28.25 2.64
C ILE A 388 -0.47 29.17 1.44
N VAL A 389 0.22 28.89 0.34
CA VAL A 389 0.13 29.68 -0.89
C VAL A 389 -0.96 29.10 -1.78
N ILE A 390 -1.91 29.93 -2.20
CA ILE A 390 -3.00 29.57 -3.10
C ILE A 390 -2.87 30.27 -4.46
N VAL A 391 -3.29 29.58 -5.51
CA VAL A 391 -3.21 30.05 -6.90
C VAL A 391 -4.52 29.84 -7.63
N ARG A 392 -4.81 30.70 -8.60
CA ARG A 392 -6.00 30.63 -9.43
C ARG A 392 -5.82 29.67 -10.59
N GLY A 393 -6.85 28.85 -10.84
CA GLY A 393 -6.96 28.01 -12.02
C GLY A 393 -6.37 26.62 -11.82
N HIS A 394 -6.97 25.63 -12.47
CA HIS A 394 -6.53 24.24 -12.38
C HIS A 394 -5.14 24.05 -13.03
N ASP A 395 -4.89 24.78 -14.10
CA ASP A 395 -3.68 24.65 -14.93
C ASP A 395 -2.61 25.70 -14.57
N ASN A 396 -2.70 26.27 -13.36
CA ASN A 396 -1.70 27.22 -12.90
C ASN A 396 -0.30 26.56 -12.86
N PRO A 397 0.74 27.16 -13.46
CA PRO A 397 2.07 26.55 -13.53
C PRO A 397 2.67 26.18 -12.17
N LEU A 398 2.32 26.91 -11.10
CA LEU A 398 2.84 26.62 -9.76
C LEU A 398 2.34 25.30 -9.18
N LEU A 399 1.27 24.71 -9.75
CA LEU A 399 0.74 23.40 -9.37
C LEU A 399 1.50 22.25 -10.05
N PHE A 400 2.37 22.52 -11.01
CA PHE A 400 3.05 21.49 -11.80
C PHE A 400 4.50 21.33 -11.36
N SER A 401 4.97 20.10 -11.34
CA SER A 401 6.36 19.74 -11.05
C SER A 401 6.84 18.75 -12.09
N GLN A 402 8.06 18.93 -12.59
CA GLN A 402 8.66 17.99 -13.54
C GLN A 402 9.75 17.14 -12.89
N VAL A 403 10.21 17.55 -11.72
CA VAL A 403 11.28 16.90 -10.99
C VAL A 403 10.78 16.58 -9.59
N VAL A 404 11.05 15.37 -9.13
CA VAL A 404 10.65 14.86 -7.81
C VAL A 404 11.86 14.25 -7.13
N THR A 405 12.09 14.61 -5.87
CA THR A 405 13.11 13.96 -5.03
C THR A 405 12.42 12.96 -4.12
N LEU A 406 12.88 11.72 -4.19
CA LEU A 406 12.46 10.62 -3.33
C LEU A 406 13.54 10.36 -2.29
N ASP A 407 13.14 10.12 -1.05
CA ASP A 407 14.02 9.72 0.04
C ASP A 407 13.71 8.30 0.51
N THR A 408 14.74 7.64 1.07
CA THR A 408 14.65 6.27 1.60
C THR A 408 14.00 5.31 0.58
N CYS A 409 14.46 5.34 -0.67
CA CYS A 409 13.93 4.46 -1.71
C CYS A 409 14.26 3.01 -1.41
N GLU A 410 13.21 2.19 -1.42
CA GLU A 410 13.26 0.75 -1.18
C GLU A 410 12.73 -0.02 -2.38
N TRP A 411 13.19 -1.26 -2.47
CA TRP A 411 13.20 -2.03 -3.69
C TRP A 411 12.48 -3.35 -3.48
N VAL A 412 11.36 -3.51 -4.17
CA VAL A 412 10.69 -4.81 -4.32
C VAL A 412 11.39 -5.62 -5.43
N TYR A 413 12.05 -4.94 -6.35
CA TYR A 413 12.93 -5.49 -7.37
C TYR A 413 14.36 -4.96 -7.20
N GLU A 414 15.35 -5.86 -7.20
CA GLU A 414 16.76 -5.55 -6.91
C GLU A 414 17.26 -4.29 -7.63
N TRP A 415 17.85 -3.37 -6.86
CA TRP A 415 18.29 -2.07 -7.35
C TRP A 415 19.35 -2.18 -8.45
N GLU A 416 20.27 -3.12 -8.33
CA GLU A 416 21.33 -3.39 -9.31
C GLU A 416 20.72 -3.72 -10.67
N LYS A 417 19.61 -4.45 -10.69
CA LYS A 417 18.84 -4.76 -11.91
C LYS A 417 18.06 -3.55 -12.42
N VAL A 418 17.60 -2.66 -11.53
CA VAL A 418 16.96 -1.38 -11.93
C VAL A 418 17.95 -0.49 -12.67
N GLN A 419 19.21 -0.42 -12.23
CA GLN A 419 20.24 0.39 -12.90
C GLN A 419 20.61 -0.10 -14.30
N GLN A 420 20.40 -1.39 -14.57
CA GLN A 420 20.71 -2.03 -15.86
C GLN A 420 19.55 -1.92 -16.86
N LEU A 421 18.41 -1.34 -16.47
CA LEU A 421 17.30 -1.13 -17.40
C LEU A 421 17.73 -0.16 -18.49
N LYS A 422 17.71 -0.63 -19.75
CA LYS A 422 17.98 0.21 -20.93
C LYS A 422 16.92 1.30 -21.07
N GLU A 423 17.25 2.42 -21.72
CA GLU A 423 16.35 3.57 -21.94
C GLU A 423 14.98 3.17 -22.55
N GLU A 424 14.96 2.13 -23.39
CA GLU A 424 13.75 1.57 -24.00
C GLU A 424 12.84 0.80 -23.02
N SER A 425 13.27 0.55 -21.79
CA SER A 425 12.48 -0.17 -20.77
C SER A 425 11.42 0.70 -20.07
N ALA A 426 11.26 1.96 -20.50
CA ALA A 426 10.22 2.90 -20.12
C ALA A 426 9.80 2.80 -18.64
N VAL A 427 10.72 3.16 -17.73
CA VAL A 427 10.39 3.31 -16.31
C VAL A 427 9.33 4.41 -16.18
N SER A 428 8.28 4.13 -15.45
CA SER A 428 7.21 5.10 -15.16
C SER A 428 7.10 5.38 -13.67
N PHE A 429 6.66 6.59 -13.35
CA PHE A 429 6.52 7.12 -12.01
C PHE A 429 5.06 7.41 -11.69
N GLN A 430 4.60 7.01 -10.52
CA GLN A 430 3.25 7.26 -10.02
C GLN A 430 3.33 7.81 -8.59
N PHE A 431 2.63 8.91 -8.29
CA PHE A 431 2.67 9.57 -6.97
C PHE A 431 1.36 9.44 -6.18
N SER A 432 0.33 8.84 -6.77
CA SER A 432 -0.94 8.48 -6.11
C SER A 432 -1.53 7.26 -6.80
N SER A 433 -2.25 6.40 -6.07
CA SER A 433 -2.94 5.24 -6.66
C SER A 433 -3.96 5.62 -7.74
N LEU A 434 -4.42 6.89 -7.77
CA LEU A 434 -5.37 7.40 -8.76
C LEU A 434 -4.70 8.19 -9.89
N SER A 435 -3.43 8.56 -9.76
CA SER A 435 -2.71 9.32 -10.79
C SER A 435 -2.28 8.40 -11.93
N LYS A 436 -2.26 8.92 -13.16
CA LYS A 436 -1.62 8.23 -14.29
C LYS A 436 -0.13 8.05 -14.00
N ALA A 437 0.45 6.91 -14.40
CA ALA A 437 1.90 6.72 -14.38
C ALA A 437 2.55 7.48 -15.55
N ILE A 438 3.63 8.21 -15.27
CA ILE A 438 4.29 9.10 -16.23
C ILE A 438 5.70 8.61 -16.50
N LEU A 439 6.14 8.65 -17.76
CA LEU A 439 7.47 8.18 -18.12
C LEU A 439 8.55 9.03 -17.44
N VAL A 440 9.55 8.33 -16.91
CA VAL A 440 10.73 8.92 -16.31
C VAL A 440 11.73 9.19 -17.43
N LYS A 441 12.11 10.45 -17.58
CA LYS A 441 13.17 10.89 -18.49
C LYS A 441 14.55 10.53 -17.93
N ARG A 442 14.76 10.70 -16.63
CA ARG A 442 16.05 10.44 -15.99
C ARG A 442 15.90 10.14 -14.50
N ILE A 443 16.73 9.21 -14.01
CA ILE A 443 16.90 8.90 -12.58
C ILE A 443 18.34 9.26 -12.20
N THR A 444 18.53 10.02 -11.14
CA THR A 444 19.85 10.36 -10.59
C THR A 444 19.91 9.96 -9.13
N VAL A 445 20.95 9.22 -8.74
CA VAL A 445 21.20 8.89 -7.33
C VAL A 445 21.86 10.09 -6.66
N LEU A 446 21.22 10.64 -5.63
CA LEU A 446 21.74 11.77 -4.87
C LEU A 446 22.61 11.33 -3.69
N GLY A 447 22.38 10.13 -3.16
CA GLY A 447 23.19 9.56 -2.08
C GLY A 447 22.65 8.24 -1.56
N ASN A 448 23.48 7.53 -0.82
CA ASN A 448 23.08 6.38 -0.03
C ASN A 448 22.69 6.86 1.37
N LYS A 449 21.53 6.41 1.88
CA LYS A 449 21.11 6.62 3.27
C LYS A 449 21.38 5.34 4.05
N GLN A 450 21.27 5.43 5.38
CA GLN A 450 21.38 4.25 6.26
C GLN A 450 20.37 3.16 5.85
N PHE A 451 19.22 3.55 5.33
CA PHE A 451 18.19 2.68 4.77
C PHE A 451 17.80 3.19 3.38
N GLY A 452 18.20 2.48 2.32
CA GLY A 452 17.82 2.82 0.95
C GLY A 452 18.62 3.97 0.31
N LYS A 453 18.09 4.47 -0.80
CA LYS A 453 18.75 5.49 -1.64
C LYS A 453 17.92 6.76 -1.74
N GLN A 454 18.58 7.90 -1.88
CA GLN A 454 17.90 9.13 -2.25
C GLN A 454 18.00 9.32 -3.77
N LEU A 455 16.87 9.53 -4.43
CA LEU A 455 16.78 9.65 -5.89
C LEU A 455 16.18 10.99 -6.31
N LYS A 456 16.70 11.54 -7.41
CA LYS A 456 16.07 12.59 -8.19
C LYS A 456 15.45 11.97 -9.44
N ILE A 457 14.15 12.16 -9.63
CA ILE A 457 13.36 11.66 -10.75
C ILE A 457 12.96 12.86 -11.62
N GLU A 458 13.38 12.86 -12.87
CA GLU A 458 12.94 13.83 -13.88
C GLU A 458 11.92 13.16 -14.80
N LEU A 459 10.75 13.77 -14.94
CA LEU A 459 9.64 13.25 -15.73
C LEU A 459 9.67 13.84 -17.13
N ILE A 460 9.18 13.07 -18.12
CA ILE A 460 9.14 13.54 -19.51
C ILE A 460 8.20 14.75 -19.68
N GLU A 461 7.16 14.83 -18.85
CA GLU A 461 6.19 15.92 -18.82
C GLU A 461 5.91 16.38 -17.37
N PRO A 462 5.59 17.66 -17.14
CA PRO A 462 5.20 18.15 -15.83
C PRO A 462 3.89 17.52 -15.33
N VAL A 463 3.84 17.20 -14.04
CA VAL A 463 2.68 16.61 -13.37
C VAL A 463 2.11 17.53 -12.31
N ARG A 464 0.79 17.54 -12.21
CA ARG A 464 0.06 18.39 -11.28
C ARG A 464 0.04 17.80 -9.87
N ALA A 465 0.18 18.66 -8.87
CA ALA A 465 -0.16 18.42 -7.47
C ALA A 465 0.61 17.27 -6.78
N VAL A 466 1.90 17.14 -7.09
CA VAL A 466 2.77 16.21 -6.35
C VAL A 466 3.03 16.78 -4.96
N ALA A 467 2.60 16.06 -3.92
CA ALA A 467 2.67 16.51 -2.54
C ALA A 467 3.77 15.77 -1.74
N PRO A 468 4.70 16.49 -1.09
CA PRO A 468 5.65 15.89 -0.16
C PRO A 468 4.95 15.11 0.97
N GLY A 469 5.53 13.97 1.35
CA GLY A 469 4.95 12.97 2.27
C GLY A 469 4.22 11.82 1.58
N GLN A 470 3.75 12.00 0.34
CA GLN A 470 3.19 10.91 -0.45
C GLN A 470 4.28 9.96 -0.95
N GLN A 471 3.90 8.76 -1.37
CA GLN A 471 4.82 7.79 -1.94
C GLN A 471 4.98 8.01 -3.44
N GLY A 472 6.22 7.99 -3.93
CA GLY A 472 6.56 7.94 -5.34
C GLY A 472 6.99 6.54 -5.73
N VAL A 473 6.23 5.89 -6.62
CA VAL A 473 6.41 4.49 -7.01
C VAL A 473 6.92 4.40 -8.43
N LEU A 474 7.94 3.55 -8.64
CA LEU A 474 8.54 3.27 -9.94
C LEU A 474 8.03 1.93 -10.48
N TYR A 475 7.69 1.93 -11.76
CA TYR A 475 7.17 0.77 -12.47
C TYR A 475 7.93 0.53 -13.77
N ARG A 476 8.01 -0.74 -14.19
CA ARG A 476 8.35 -1.14 -15.56
C ARG A 476 7.17 -1.93 -16.13
N GLY A 477 6.40 -1.32 -17.02
CA GLY A 477 5.09 -1.85 -17.42
C GLY A 477 4.23 -2.09 -16.18
N ASN A 478 3.87 -3.36 -15.93
CA ASN A 478 3.11 -3.77 -14.74
C ASN A 478 3.96 -4.08 -13.52
N GLN A 479 5.27 -4.28 -13.66
CA GLN A 479 6.13 -4.65 -12.55
C GLN A 479 6.38 -3.45 -11.65
N VAL A 480 6.16 -3.62 -10.34
CA VAL A 480 6.59 -2.67 -9.31
C VAL A 480 8.08 -2.85 -9.10
N LEU A 481 8.86 -1.78 -9.28
CA LEU A 481 10.30 -1.81 -9.05
C LEU A 481 10.61 -1.49 -7.59
N GLY A 482 9.99 -0.46 -7.07
CA GLY A 482 10.26 0.08 -5.75
C GLY A 482 9.64 1.45 -5.59
N SER A 483 9.88 2.08 -4.45
CA SER A 483 9.31 3.37 -4.14
C SER A 483 10.09 4.11 -3.06
N GLY A 484 9.89 5.42 -2.97
CA GLY A 484 10.40 6.26 -1.88
C GLY A 484 9.41 7.35 -1.51
N MET A 485 9.59 7.94 -0.33
CA MET A 485 8.75 9.07 0.09
C MET A 485 9.16 10.32 -0.69
N ILE A 486 8.19 11.05 -1.22
CA ILE A 486 8.43 12.32 -1.89
C ILE A 486 8.78 13.36 -0.84
N VAL A 487 9.98 13.94 -0.93
CA VAL A 487 10.45 14.95 0.03
C VAL A 487 10.57 16.34 -0.58
N LYS A 488 10.72 16.43 -1.90
CA LYS A 488 10.85 17.70 -2.62
C LYS A 488 10.31 17.58 -4.03
N THR A 489 9.77 18.66 -4.56
CA THR A 489 9.37 18.79 -5.96
C THR A 489 9.98 20.07 -6.54
N GLU A 490 10.34 20.03 -7.82
CA GLU A 490 10.88 21.16 -8.56
C GLU A 490 10.09 21.34 -9.86
N ARG A 491 9.91 22.60 -10.25
CA ARG A 491 9.19 22.99 -11.48
C ARG A 491 10.12 22.77 -12.68
N SER A 492 9.55 22.76 -13.89
CA SER A 492 10.37 22.75 -15.11
C SER A 492 11.21 24.02 -15.17
N ASN A 493 12.53 23.90 -15.31
CA ASN A 493 13.42 25.04 -15.55
C ASN A 493 13.19 25.56 -16.97
N ASN A 494 12.14 26.35 -17.16
CA ASN A 494 12.02 27.26 -18.30
C ASN A 494 12.42 28.70 -17.92
N GLU A 495 13.20 28.87 -16.84
CA GLU A 495 13.75 30.15 -16.38
C GLU A 495 15.20 30.36 -16.85
N ASN A 496 15.49 30.09 -18.13
CA ASN A 496 16.70 30.59 -18.79
C ASN A 496 16.41 31.68 -19.84
N ASN A 497 15.21 32.29 -19.85
CA ASN A 497 14.85 33.37 -20.79
C ASN A 497 14.11 34.55 -20.13
N LYS A 498 14.46 34.91 -18.88
CA LYS A 498 13.90 36.10 -18.21
C LYS A 498 14.93 37.00 -17.51
N GLU A 499 16.16 37.07 -18.03
CA GLU A 499 17.11 38.13 -17.65
C GLU A 499 17.43 39.15 -18.78
N ASP A 500 16.95 38.97 -20.02
CA ASP A 500 17.25 39.90 -21.13
C ASP A 500 16.06 40.77 -21.61
N CYS A 501 15.10 41.09 -20.72
CA CYS A 501 14.03 42.04 -21.03
C CYS A 501 13.83 43.10 -19.93
N VAL A 502 14.92 43.62 -19.35
CA VAL A 502 14.91 44.89 -18.61
C VAL A 502 16.26 45.57 -18.84
N ASN A 503 16.52 46.07 -20.06
CA ASN A 503 17.50 47.13 -20.36
C ASN A 503 17.50 47.47 -21.86
N SER A 504 16.38 47.99 -22.38
CA SER A 504 16.41 48.68 -23.68
C SER A 504 15.29 49.71 -23.84
N GLU A 505 15.01 50.52 -22.81
CA GLU A 505 14.25 51.77 -22.98
C GLU A 505 14.85 52.85 -22.08
N SER A 506 15.96 53.45 -22.52
CA SER A 506 16.28 54.86 -22.24
C SER A 506 17.44 55.30 -23.14
N LYS A 507 17.33 56.52 -23.69
CA LYS A 507 18.13 57.18 -24.74
C LYS A 507 17.61 56.85 -26.13
N THR A 508 17.05 57.79 -26.90
CA THR A 508 17.54 59.16 -27.16
C THR A 508 16.41 60.14 -27.49
N GLU A 509 16.72 61.41 -27.25
CA GLU A 509 16.10 62.63 -27.79
C GLU A 509 15.88 62.61 -29.30
#